data_AF-A0A0W0MZW5-F1
#
_entry.id   AF-A0A0W0MZW5-F1
#
_cell.length_a   1.000
_cell.length_b   1.000
_cell.length_c   1.000
_cell.angle_alpha   90.00
_cell.angle_beta   90.00
_cell.angle_gamma   90.00
#
_symmetry.space_group_name_H-M   'P 1'
#
loop_
_entity.id
_entity.type
_entity.pdbx_description
1 polymer ?
#
loop_
_entity_poly.entity_id
_entity_poly.type
_entity_poly.pdbx_seq_one_letter_code
_entity_poly.pdbx_strand_id
1 'polypeptide(L)'
;MSLKPLLLVPVLGFVCLLSACAGPIPKADPSQAWIGLQEEAPNDLMAERVDGKRVDDGRYFEVTPGDHRLDVTLFEDEPGDDNQQDCQGRIEYKHFKAGEHYTLVESSLGTTVRASLEDGHGKEIAATQDFNCMPG
;
A
#
# COMPACT_ATOMS: atom_id res chain seq x y z
N MET A 1 58.79 3.13 33.17
CA MET A 1 58.32 4.43 32.62
C MET A 1 56.87 4.24 32.19
N SER A 2 55.99 5.10 32.69
CA SER A 2 54.54 5.08 32.50
C SER A 2 54.15 5.43 31.06
N LEU A 3 53.10 4.79 30.51
CA LEU A 3 52.08 5.45 29.69
C LEU A 3 50.81 4.58 29.58
N LYS A 4 49.72 5.07 30.17
CA LYS A 4 48.31 4.87 29.79
C LYS A 4 47.83 6.28 29.35
N PRO A 5 46.80 6.50 28.51
CA PRO A 5 45.63 5.63 28.32
C PRO A 5 44.94 5.69 26.92
N LEU A 6 43.81 4.97 26.81
CA LEU A 6 42.55 5.35 26.13
C LEU A 6 42.61 5.88 24.69
N LEU A 7 42.04 5.10 23.77
CA LEU A 7 41.02 5.47 22.76
C LEU A 7 41.19 4.56 21.55
N LEU A 8 40.27 3.62 21.33
CA LEU A 8 39.87 3.08 20.01
C LEU A 8 38.98 1.83 20.21
N VAL A 9 37.88 2.01 20.93
CA VAL A 9 36.68 1.17 20.84
C VAL A 9 35.51 2.16 20.85
N PRO A 10 34.56 2.19 19.91
CA PRO A 10 34.43 1.48 18.63
C PRO A 10 34.12 2.42 17.44
N VAL A 11 34.74 2.22 16.28
CA VAL A 11 34.37 2.87 15.00
C VAL A 11 33.12 2.21 14.36
N LEU A 12 32.28 1.55 15.18
CA LEU A 12 31.14 0.74 14.74
C LEU A 12 29.78 1.37 15.14
N GLY A 13 29.72 2.69 15.26
CA GLY A 13 28.52 3.42 15.73
C GLY A 13 27.82 4.27 14.67
N PHE A 14 28.32 4.28 13.43
CA PHE A 14 27.82 5.16 12.37
C PHE A 14 27.26 4.34 11.19
N VAL A 15 26.46 3.31 11.51
CA VAL A 15 25.54 2.77 10.51
C VAL A 15 24.35 3.73 10.50
N CYS A 16 24.38 4.59 9.49
CA CYS A 16 23.42 5.63 9.19
C CYS A 16 21.98 5.19 9.45
N LEU A 17 21.34 5.90 10.38
CA LEU A 17 19.88 6.03 10.47
C LEU A 17 19.39 6.71 9.19
N LEU A 18 19.27 5.95 8.10
CA LEU A 18 18.40 6.34 7.00
C LEU A 18 16.96 6.09 7.46
N SER A 19 16.46 6.92 8.38
CA SER A 19 15.03 7.02 8.62
C SER A 19 14.42 7.60 7.35
N ALA A 20 13.80 6.76 6.53
CA ALA A 20 12.98 7.19 5.41
C ALA A 20 12.00 8.27 5.91
N CYS A 21 11.84 9.34 5.13
CA CYS A 21 11.00 10.50 5.49
C CYS A 21 9.50 10.17 5.64
N ALA A 22 9.09 8.92 5.43
CA ALA A 22 7.74 8.46 5.70
C ALA A 22 7.58 8.21 7.21
N GLY A 23 6.68 8.95 7.85
CA GLY A 23 6.26 8.67 9.22
C GLY A 23 5.73 7.23 9.38
N PRO A 24 5.74 6.69 10.60
CA PRO A 24 5.27 5.33 10.84
C PRO A 24 3.81 5.15 10.36
N ILE A 25 3.49 3.98 9.79
CA ILE A 25 2.10 3.60 9.53
C ILE A 25 1.37 3.56 10.89
N PRO A 26 0.21 4.22 11.02
CA PRO A 26 -0.54 4.21 12.27
C PRO A 26 -1.02 2.79 12.61
N LYS A 27 -1.32 2.56 13.88
CA LYS A 27 -1.89 1.30 14.32
C LYS A 27 -3.36 1.22 13.90
N ALA A 28 -3.74 0.11 13.28
CA ALA A 28 -5.12 -0.16 12.87
C ALA A 28 -6.12 0.00 14.02
N ASP A 29 -7.24 0.68 13.76
CA ASP A 29 -8.38 0.78 14.67
C ASP A 29 -9.16 -0.56 14.71
N PRO A 30 -9.25 -1.25 15.87
CA PRO A 30 -9.94 -2.53 15.97
C PRO A 30 -11.46 -2.45 15.75
N SER A 31 -12.05 -1.25 15.73
CA SER A 31 -13.45 -1.04 15.39
C SER A 31 -13.72 -0.96 13.88
N GLN A 32 -12.66 -0.89 13.07
CA GLN A 32 -12.70 -0.79 11.61
C GLN A 32 -12.09 -2.04 10.95
N ALA A 33 -12.40 -2.21 9.68
CA ALA A 33 -11.68 -3.13 8.81
C ALA A 33 -10.44 -2.42 8.26
N TRP A 34 -9.30 -3.09 8.30
CA TRP A 34 -8.06 -2.60 7.70
C TRP A 34 -7.82 -3.28 6.36
N ILE A 35 -7.51 -2.51 5.33
CA ILE A 35 -7.19 -3.02 3.99
C ILE A 35 -5.79 -2.53 3.63
N GLY A 36 -4.83 -3.46 3.62
CA GLY A 36 -3.48 -3.21 3.11
C GLY A 36 -3.46 -3.24 1.59
N LEU A 37 -2.42 -2.64 1.00
CA LEU A 37 -2.17 -2.64 -0.43
C LEU A 37 -0.92 -3.48 -0.71
N GLN A 38 -0.96 -4.24 -1.80
CA GLN A 38 0.15 -5.06 -2.27
C GLN A 38 0.20 -5.00 -3.79
N GLU A 39 1.35 -4.59 -4.32
CA GLU A 39 1.58 -4.35 -5.73
C GLU A 39 2.82 -5.06 -6.27
N GLU A 40 2.84 -5.30 -7.59
CA GLU A 40 4.00 -5.82 -8.31
C GLU A 40 4.93 -4.67 -8.70
N ALA A 41 6.22 -4.79 -8.35
CA ALA A 41 7.21 -3.81 -8.77
C ALA A 41 7.36 -3.81 -10.31
N PRO A 42 7.48 -2.63 -10.95
CA PRO A 42 7.77 -1.32 -10.36
C PRO A 42 6.54 -0.46 -10.02
N ASN A 43 5.33 -1.00 -10.04
CA ASN A 43 4.10 -0.21 -9.86
C ASN A 43 3.95 0.32 -8.41
N ASP A 44 3.13 1.36 -8.25
CA ASP A 44 2.70 1.88 -6.94
C ASP A 44 1.17 1.92 -6.87
N LEU A 45 0.58 1.14 -5.95
CA LEU A 45 -0.86 1.09 -5.74
C LEU A 45 -1.25 1.96 -4.54
N MET A 46 -2.10 2.96 -4.79
CA MET A 46 -2.52 3.92 -3.78
C MET A 46 -4.03 3.89 -3.52
N ALA A 47 -4.38 3.98 -2.24
CA ALA A 47 -5.74 4.24 -1.79
C ALA A 47 -6.13 5.69 -2.09
N GLU A 48 -7.26 5.88 -2.79
CA GLU A 48 -7.70 7.22 -3.19
C GLU A 48 -8.95 7.66 -2.43
N ARG A 49 -10.01 6.84 -2.45
CA ARG A 49 -11.29 7.21 -1.84
C ARG A 49 -12.04 6.04 -1.22
N VAL A 50 -12.74 6.32 -0.13
CA VAL A 50 -13.78 5.47 0.45
C VAL A 50 -15.13 6.15 0.25
N ASP A 51 -16.06 5.48 -0.43
CA ASP A 51 -17.42 5.97 -0.71
C ASP A 51 -17.43 7.37 -1.36
N GLY A 52 -16.43 7.65 -2.20
CA GLY A 52 -16.26 8.92 -2.90
C GLY A 52 -15.62 10.04 -2.08
N LYS A 53 -15.18 9.79 -0.84
CA LYS A 53 -14.41 10.73 -0.02
C LYS A 53 -12.94 10.37 -0.05
N ARG A 54 -12.05 11.37 -0.20
CA ARG A 54 -10.59 11.14 -0.20
C ARG A 54 -10.11 10.59 1.14
N VAL A 55 -9.15 9.67 1.07
CA VAL A 55 -8.42 9.19 2.24
C VAL A 55 -7.33 10.18 2.63
N ASP A 56 -6.98 10.20 3.92
CA ASP A 56 -5.90 11.07 4.43
C ASP A 56 -4.50 10.44 4.26
N ASP A 57 -4.43 9.11 4.16
CA ASP A 57 -3.21 8.33 3.96
C ASP A 57 -3.46 7.28 2.87
N GLY A 58 -2.72 7.38 1.76
CA GLY A 58 -2.89 6.52 0.58
C GLY A 58 -2.30 5.12 0.73
N ARG A 59 -1.63 4.80 1.84
CA ARG A 59 -0.93 3.51 2.03
C ARG A 59 -1.86 2.36 2.44
N TYR A 60 -3.10 2.65 2.81
CA TYR A 60 -4.09 1.68 3.27
C TYR A 60 -5.50 2.27 3.21
N PHE A 61 -6.52 1.42 3.39
CA PHE A 61 -7.86 1.87 3.76
C PHE A 61 -8.20 1.44 5.19
N GLU A 62 -8.95 2.29 5.88
CA GLU A 62 -9.70 1.94 7.07
C GLU A 62 -11.17 2.27 6.81
N VAL A 63 -12.04 1.27 6.99
CA VAL A 63 -13.48 1.44 6.76
C VAL A 63 -14.29 0.84 7.91
N THR A 64 -15.47 1.42 8.15
CA THR A 64 -16.41 0.85 9.12
C THR A 64 -16.92 -0.53 8.67
N PRO A 65 -17.51 -1.33 9.58
CA PRO A 65 -18.15 -2.58 9.17
C PRO A 65 -19.33 -2.34 8.23
N GLY A 66 -19.41 -3.11 7.14
CA GLY A 66 -20.51 -3.06 6.18
C GLY A 66 -20.06 -2.85 4.73
N ASP A 67 -20.90 -2.14 3.97
CA ASP A 67 -20.77 -1.93 2.54
C ASP A 67 -19.93 -0.70 2.23
N HIS A 68 -18.84 -0.90 1.49
CA HIS A 68 -17.97 0.18 1.08
C HIS A 68 -17.51 0.02 -0.36
N ARG A 69 -17.29 1.18 -0.99
CA ARG A 69 -16.63 1.31 -2.28
C ARG A 69 -15.25 1.90 -2.09
N LEU A 70 -14.24 1.17 -2.53
CA LEU A 70 -12.83 1.58 -2.50
C LEU A 70 -12.43 1.99 -3.93
N ASP A 71 -12.00 3.23 -4.10
CA ASP A 71 -11.35 3.69 -5.33
C ASP A 71 -9.83 3.72 -5.10
N VAL A 72 -9.06 3.20 -6.06
CA VAL A 72 -7.59 3.16 -6.06
C VAL A 72 -7.02 3.80 -7.32
N THR A 73 -5.77 4.25 -7.25
CA THR A 73 -4.94 4.56 -8.42
C THR A 73 -3.72 3.65 -8.39
N LEU A 74 -3.43 3.00 -9.50
CA LEU A 74 -2.16 2.34 -9.75
C LEU A 74 -1.32 3.26 -10.65
N PHE A 75 -0.10 3.57 -10.22
CA PHE A 75 0.90 4.24 -11.02
C PHE A 75 1.77 3.17 -11.66
N GLU A 76 1.62 2.99 -12.96
CA GLU A 76 2.44 2.05 -13.74
C GLU A 76 3.66 2.79 -14.31
N ASP A 77 4.84 2.34 -13.90
CA ASP A 77 6.12 2.83 -14.42
C ASP A 77 6.70 1.79 -15.38
N GLU A 78 6.81 2.10 -16.68
CA GLU A 78 7.55 1.24 -17.61
C GLU A 78 9.07 1.54 -17.53
N PRO A 79 9.92 0.56 -17.15
CA PRO A 79 11.35 0.82 -16.99
C PRO A 79 12.02 1.26 -18.30
N GLY A 80 12.48 2.51 -18.35
CA GLY A 80 13.19 3.05 -19.52
C GLY A 80 12.29 3.82 -20.50
N ASP A 81 11.01 3.99 -20.15
CA ASP A 81 10.06 4.89 -20.80
C ASP A 81 9.62 5.99 -19.82
N ASP A 82 9.36 7.20 -20.30
CA ASP A 82 8.83 8.30 -19.48
C ASP A 82 7.29 8.36 -19.49
N ASN A 83 6.65 7.37 -20.11
CA ASN A 83 5.19 7.22 -20.22
C ASN A 83 4.58 6.56 -18.97
N GLN A 84 4.70 7.21 -17.81
CA GLN A 84 3.93 6.82 -16.62
C GLN A 84 2.43 6.84 -16.92
N GLN A 85 1.70 5.81 -16.46
CA GLN A 85 0.25 5.74 -16.58
C GLN A 85 -0.43 5.75 -15.21
N ASP A 86 -1.49 6.54 -15.12
CA ASP A 86 -2.39 6.59 -13.97
C ASP A 86 -3.61 5.71 -14.26
N CYS A 87 -3.64 4.53 -13.64
CA CYS A 87 -4.70 3.55 -13.81
C CYS A 87 -5.68 3.59 -12.64
N GLN A 88 -6.92 4.00 -12.89
CA GLN A 88 -7.95 4.11 -11.85
C GLN A 88 -8.78 2.84 -11.75
N GLY A 89 -8.91 2.31 -10.53
CA GLY A 89 -9.65 1.09 -10.23
C GLY A 89 -10.73 1.31 -9.15
N ARG A 90 -11.70 0.40 -9.12
CA ARG A 90 -12.78 0.41 -8.12
C ARG A 90 -13.14 -1.00 -7.66
N ILE A 91 -13.29 -1.15 -6.34
CA ILE A 91 -13.76 -2.36 -5.68
C ILE A 91 -15.01 -2.03 -4.86
N GLU A 92 -16.02 -2.89 -4.95
CA GLU A 92 -17.22 -2.84 -4.12
C GLU A 92 -17.32 -4.13 -3.30
N TYR A 93 -17.39 -4.00 -1.97
CA TYR A 93 -17.55 -5.14 -1.08
C TYR A 93 -18.51 -4.79 0.07
N LYS A 94 -19.38 -5.74 0.42
CA LYS A 94 -20.54 -5.53 1.30
C LYS A 94 -20.36 -5.98 2.75
N HIS A 95 -19.24 -6.63 3.05
CA HIS A 95 -19.13 -7.43 4.27
C HIS A 95 -17.81 -7.20 4.99
N PHE A 96 -17.32 -5.96 4.96
CA PHE A 96 -16.20 -5.58 5.83
C PHE A 96 -16.59 -5.76 7.29
N LYS A 97 -15.68 -6.28 8.11
CA LYS A 97 -15.90 -6.54 9.53
C LYS A 97 -14.86 -5.83 10.39
N ALA A 98 -15.29 -5.38 11.56
CA ALA A 98 -14.39 -4.76 12.54
C ALA A 98 -13.28 -5.73 12.96
N GLY A 99 -12.04 -5.24 12.99
CA GLY A 99 -10.87 -5.98 13.42
C GLY A 99 -10.36 -7.03 12.44
N GLU A 100 -11.01 -7.21 11.29
CA GLU A 100 -10.50 -8.06 10.22
C GLU A 100 -9.48 -7.28 9.36
N HIS A 101 -8.52 -8.04 8.83
CA HIS A 101 -7.52 -7.55 7.89
C HIS A 101 -7.79 -8.14 6.52
N TYR A 102 -7.72 -7.28 5.52
CA TYR A 102 -7.84 -7.60 4.11
C TYR A 102 -6.62 -7.08 3.37
N THR A 103 -6.37 -7.61 2.18
CA THR A 103 -5.31 -7.12 1.30
C THR A 103 -5.88 -6.88 -0.08
N LEU A 104 -5.62 -5.71 -0.64
CA LEU A 104 -5.81 -5.47 -2.06
C LEU A 104 -4.53 -5.86 -2.79
N VAL A 105 -4.58 -6.95 -3.54
CA VAL A 105 -3.45 -7.50 -4.29
C VAL A 105 -3.60 -7.11 -5.75
N GLU A 106 -2.73 -6.23 -6.24
CA GLU A 106 -2.57 -5.95 -7.66
C GLU A 106 -1.82 -7.09 -8.35
N SER A 107 -2.20 -7.36 -9.59
CA SER A 107 -1.58 -8.35 -10.45
C SER A 107 -1.65 -7.88 -11.90
N SER A 108 -0.52 -8.03 -12.60
CA SER A 108 -0.35 -7.62 -13.99
C SER A 108 -0.07 -8.82 -14.89
N LEU A 109 -0.83 -8.94 -15.99
CA LEU A 109 -0.62 -9.96 -17.02
C LEU A 109 -0.56 -9.33 -18.42
N GLY A 110 0.66 -9.08 -18.89
CA GLY A 110 0.86 -8.30 -20.11
C GLY A 110 0.45 -6.85 -19.88
N THR A 111 -0.49 -6.34 -20.66
CA THR A 111 -1.03 -4.97 -20.51
C THR A 111 -2.34 -4.94 -19.70
N THR A 112 -2.72 -6.06 -19.09
CA THR A 112 -3.96 -6.16 -18.32
C THR A 112 -3.62 -6.13 -16.84
N VAL A 113 -4.22 -5.18 -16.14
CA VAL A 113 -4.05 -5.00 -14.70
C VAL A 113 -5.36 -5.28 -13.98
N ARG A 114 -5.25 -5.90 -12.80
CA ARG A 114 -6.35 -6.21 -11.91
C ARG A 114 -5.91 -6.07 -10.46
N ALA A 115 -6.84 -5.69 -9.58
CA ALA A 115 -6.65 -5.79 -8.14
C ALA A 115 -7.74 -6.66 -7.51
N SER A 116 -7.31 -7.65 -6.74
CA SER A 116 -8.16 -8.60 -6.02
C SER A 116 -8.17 -8.25 -4.53
N LEU A 117 -9.35 -8.16 -3.93
CA LEU A 117 -9.51 -8.04 -2.48
C LEU A 117 -9.50 -9.43 -1.87
N GLU A 118 -8.52 -9.71 -1.03
CA GLU A 118 -8.36 -10.95 -0.31
C GLU A 118 -8.73 -10.79 1.18
N ASP A 119 -9.33 -11.82 1.76
CA ASP A 119 -9.53 -11.90 3.21
C ASP A 119 -8.23 -12.27 3.95
N GLY A 120 -8.25 -12.29 5.29
CA GLY A 120 -7.09 -12.64 6.11
C GLY A 120 -6.57 -14.07 5.93
N HIS A 121 -7.20 -14.90 5.10
CA HIS A 121 -6.75 -16.22 4.71
C HIS A 121 -6.21 -16.28 3.27
N GLY A 122 -6.12 -15.14 2.59
CA GLY A 122 -5.67 -15.05 1.19
C GLY A 122 -6.72 -15.51 0.17
N LYS A 123 -8.00 -15.51 0.55
CA LYS A 123 -9.08 -15.87 -0.37
C LYS A 123 -9.63 -14.61 -1.04
N GLU A 124 -9.65 -14.59 -2.37
CA GLU A 124 -10.33 -13.54 -3.14
C GLU A 124 -11.83 -13.51 -2.82
N ILE A 125 -12.31 -12.33 -2.41
CA ILE A 125 -13.69 -12.06 -2.02
C ILE A 125 -14.35 -10.95 -2.85
N ALA A 126 -13.55 -10.14 -3.54
CA ALA A 126 -13.96 -9.17 -4.55
C ALA A 126 -12.77 -8.85 -5.47
N ALA A 127 -13.01 -8.17 -6.58
CA ALA A 127 -11.96 -7.66 -7.44
C ALA A 127 -12.43 -6.45 -8.26
N THR A 128 -11.48 -5.69 -8.80
CA THR A 128 -11.76 -4.70 -9.85
C THR A 128 -12.32 -5.40 -11.09
N GLN A 129 -13.30 -4.79 -11.76
CA GLN A 129 -13.75 -5.27 -13.07
C GLN A 129 -12.69 -4.98 -14.14
N ASP A 130 -12.25 -3.72 -14.22
CA ASP A 130 -11.19 -3.23 -15.09
C ASP A 130 -10.50 -2.03 -14.43
N PHE A 131 -9.30 -1.69 -14.90
CA PHE A 131 -8.66 -0.40 -14.66
C PHE A 131 -8.85 0.52 -15.88
N ASN A 132 -9.04 1.81 -15.61
CA ASN A 132 -9.05 2.83 -16.66
C ASN A 132 -7.76 3.65 -16.58
N CYS A 133 -6.86 3.43 -17.55
CA CYS A 133 -5.54 4.03 -17.59
C CYS A 133 -5.50 5.26 -18.51
N MET A 134 -4.81 6.30 -18.05
CA MET A 134 -4.54 7.51 -18.82
C MET A 134 -3.06 7.89 -18.66
N PRO A 135 -2.42 8.50 -19.67
CA PRO A 135 -1.09 9.08 -19.50
C PRO A 135 -1.07 10.10 -18.36
N GLY A 136 -0.04 10.03 -17.50
CA GLY A 136 0.19 10.92 -16.36
C GLY A 136 0.68 12.33 -16.72
#